data_AF-A0A498GZA4-F1
#
_entry.id   AF-A0A498GZA4-F1
#
_cell.length_a   1.000
_cell.length_b   1.000
_cell.length_c   1.000
_cell.angle_alpha   90.00
_cell.angle_beta   90.00
_cell.angle_gamma   90.00
#
_symmetry.space_group_name_H-M   'P 1'
#
loop_
_entity.id
_entity.type
_entity.pdbx_description
1 polymer ?
#
loop_
_entity_poly.entity_id
_entity_poly.type
_entity_poly.pdbx_seq_one_letter_code
_entity_poly.pdbx_strand_id
1 'polypeptide(L)'
;MLYTVGAKLEDCKKGYGDYIKEMQSLKGFKLLNDMSLLKVTHDIFSGNFINLCYVVDIYENDLELAFLTNHQKRDEISLEILRLFHNYTASSFTLIRHSSNFKNKLDNENINAFYDKEVKRLNDIEVVTFMKDLRNYVQHRSFPITSQRFSVKMIEGTGRYEMEQKISLNLQELLTWDGWISKSKKYLKSLKDNIEIKPLCKEYYENIVKFNISFFDNVNKEYESDIKELKKFQEHLNELYPPPSRV
;
A
#
# COMPACT_ATOMS: atom_id res chain seq x y z
N MET A 1 4.75 -66.00 -45.55
CA MET A 1 3.80 -66.01 -44.42
C MET A 1 4.11 -64.78 -43.58
N LEU A 2 3.16 -63.85 -43.54
CA LEU A 2 3.22 -62.56 -42.85
C LEU A 2 3.37 -62.75 -41.33
N TYR A 3 4.11 -61.89 -40.64
CA TYR A 3 3.55 -60.88 -39.72
C TYR A 3 4.67 -60.02 -39.10
N THR A 4 4.58 -58.73 -39.39
CA THR A 4 5.19 -57.60 -38.68
C THR A 4 4.62 -57.47 -37.26
N VAL A 5 5.44 -57.05 -36.29
CA VAL A 5 4.96 -56.27 -35.14
C VAL A 5 5.84 -55.03 -35.03
N GLY A 6 5.30 -53.91 -35.53
CA GLY A 6 5.84 -52.60 -35.30
C GLY A 6 5.74 -52.26 -33.82
N ALA A 7 6.86 -51.86 -33.23
CA ALA A 7 6.86 -51.08 -32.02
C ALA A 7 6.19 -49.75 -32.35
N LYS A 8 4.89 -49.64 -32.04
CA LYS A 8 4.24 -48.34 -31.86
C LYS A 8 5.02 -47.64 -30.75
N LEU A 9 5.70 -46.56 -31.09
CA LEU A 9 5.97 -45.49 -30.14
C LEU A 9 4.60 -45.10 -29.58
N GLU A 10 4.31 -45.50 -28.35
CA GLU A 10 3.17 -44.99 -27.62
C GLU A 10 3.38 -43.48 -27.49
N ASP A 11 2.56 -42.71 -28.21
CA ASP A 11 2.30 -41.31 -27.93
C ASP A 11 1.91 -41.21 -26.44
N CYS A 12 2.87 -40.87 -25.59
CA CYS A 12 2.60 -40.52 -24.20
C CYS A 12 1.71 -39.27 -24.22
N LYS A 13 0.39 -39.47 -24.21
CA LYS A 13 -0.56 -38.37 -24.03
C LYS A 13 -0.20 -37.64 -22.74
N LYS A 14 0.15 -36.35 -22.86
CA LYS A 14 0.41 -35.45 -21.72
C LYS A 14 -0.72 -35.59 -20.71
N GLY A 15 -0.36 -35.83 -19.44
CA GLY A 15 -1.32 -35.82 -18.34
C GLY A 15 -1.61 -34.41 -17.85
N TYR A 16 -2.64 -34.23 -17.02
CA TYR A 16 -2.98 -32.94 -16.40
C TYR A 16 -1.77 -32.28 -15.72
N GLY A 17 -0.96 -33.07 -15.00
CA GLY A 17 0.25 -32.57 -14.34
C GLY A 17 1.31 -32.01 -15.29
N ASP A 18 1.38 -32.51 -16.53
CA ASP A 18 2.31 -32.00 -17.55
C ASP A 18 1.86 -30.63 -18.06
N TYR A 19 0.55 -30.46 -18.29
CA TYR A 19 -0.02 -29.16 -18.66
C TYR A 19 0.13 -28.11 -17.55
N ILE A 20 0.04 -28.50 -16.28
CA ILE A 20 0.30 -27.58 -15.16
C ILE A 20 1.76 -27.11 -15.16
N LYS A 21 2.73 -28.01 -15.39
CA LYS A 21 4.14 -27.63 -15.51
C LYS A 21 4.38 -26.70 -16.70
N GLU A 22 3.74 -26.98 -17.82
CA GLU A 22 3.81 -26.14 -19.01
C GLU A 22 3.23 -24.74 -18.75
N MET A 23 2.04 -24.65 -18.15
CA MET A 23 1.44 -23.37 -17.73
C MET A 23 2.37 -22.60 -16.79
N GLN A 24 2.99 -23.26 -15.82
CA GLN A 24 3.94 -22.64 -14.88
C GLN A 24 5.21 -22.12 -15.56
N SER A 25 5.57 -22.68 -16.71
CA SER A 25 6.72 -22.24 -17.49
C SER A 25 6.44 -20.95 -18.27
N LEU A 26 5.17 -20.69 -18.61
CA LEU A 26 4.74 -19.51 -19.36
C LEU A 26 5.11 -18.23 -18.63
N LYS A 27 5.60 -17.25 -19.39
CA LYS A 27 6.01 -15.95 -18.86
C LYS A 27 4.85 -15.20 -18.21
N GLY A 28 3.66 -15.25 -18.82
CA GLY A 28 2.44 -14.68 -18.27
C GLY A 28 2.07 -15.26 -16.90
N PHE A 29 2.33 -16.55 -16.64
CA PHE A 29 2.02 -17.18 -15.36
C PHE A 29 2.92 -16.65 -14.25
N LYS A 30 4.23 -16.60 -14.50
CA LYS A 30 5.21 -16.03 -13.56
C LYS A 30 4.89 -14.56 -13.26
N LEU A 31 4.56 -13.79 -14.31
CA LEU A 31 4.18 -12.39 -14.20
C LEU A 31 2.95 -12.18 -13.30
N LEU A 32 1.86 -12.91 -13.55
CA LEU A 32 0.63 -12.75 -12.75
C LEU A 32 0.84 -13.17 -11.29
N ASN A 33 1.67 -14.19 -11.02
CA ASN A 33 2.01 -14.55 -9.65
C ASN A 33 2.78 -13.43 -8.94
N ASP A 34 3.79 -12.85 -9.58
CA ASP A 34 4.55 -11.74 -9.00
C ASP A 34 3.65 -10.50 -8.77
N MET A 35 2.77 -10.19 -9.73
CA MET A 35 1.78 -9.12 -9.60
C MET A 35 0.79 -9.39 -8.45
N SER A 36 0.40 -10.65 -8.22
CA SER A 36 -0.48 -11.02 -7.11
C SER A 36 0.18 -10.75 -5.74
N LEU A 37 1.49 -10.99 -5.60
CA LEU A 37 2.23 -10.70 -4.36
C LEU A 37 2.36 -9.18 -4.12
N LEU A 38 2.52 -8.40 -5.18
CA LEU A 38 2.48 -6.94 -5.07
C LEU A 38 1.08 -6.43 -4.71
N LYS A 39 0.02 -7.05 -5.23
CA LYS A 39 -1.36 -6.74 -4.82
C LYS A 39 -1.57 -7.00 -3.33
N VAL A 40 -1.06 -8.11 -2.79
CA VAL A 40 -1.09 -8.36 -1.33
C VAL A 40 -0.37 -7.25 -0.56
N THR A 41 0.78 -6.79 -1.06
CA THR A 41 1.50 -5.65 -0.45
C THR A 41 0.66 -4.37 -0.46
N HIS A 42 -0.04 -4.10 -1.56
CA HIS A 42 -0.96 -2.98 -1.70
C HIS A 42 -2.12 -3.07 -0.71
N ASP A 43 -2.71 -4.24 -0.56
CA ASP A 43 -3.86 -4.46 0.32
C ASP A 43 -3.46 -4.31 1.79
N ILE A 44 -2.26 -4.74 2.19
CA ILE A 44 -1.71 -4.51 3.54
C ILE A 44 -1.53 -3.01 3.81
N PHE A 45 -0.88 -2.28 2.88
CA PHE A 45 -0.66 -0.84 3.04
C PHE A 45 -1.98 -0.06 3.11
N SER A 46 -2.91 -0.38 2.22
CA SER A 46 -4.25 0.23 2.18
C SER A 46 -5.07 -0.10 3.41
N GLY A 47 -5.02 -1.35 3.89
CA GLY A 47 -5.67 -1.76 5.13
C GLY A 47 -5.15 -1.01 6.36
N ASN A 48 -3.82 -0.81 6.46
CA ASN A 48 -3.23 0.00 7.53
C ASN A 48 -3.74 1.45 7.51
N PHE A 49 -3.85 2.04 6.31
CA PHE A 49 -4.40 3.39 6.14
C PHE A 49 -5.88 3.47 6.55
N ILE A 50 -6.72 2.58 6.02
CA ILE A 50 -8.16 2.57 6.27
C ILE A 50 -8.44 2.38 7.77
N ASN A 51 -7.77 1.42 8.42
CA ASN A 51 -7.95 1.16 9.84
C ASN A 51 -7.51 2.35 10.69
N LEU A 52 -6.37 2.99 10.36
CA LEU A 52 -5.94 4.20 11.05
C LEU A 52 -6.98 5.32 10.93
N CYS A 53 -7.46 5.59 9.71
CA CYS A 53 -8.48 6.62 9.49
C CYS A 53 -9.77 6.33 10.24
N TYR A 54 -10.21 5.06 10.27
CA TYR A 54 -11.41 4.66 11.00
C TYR A 54 -11.32 4.96 12.50
N VAL A 55 -10.20 4.60 13.15
CA VAL A 55 -10.03 4.85 14.58
C VAL A 55 -9.83 6.34 14.88
N VAL A 56 -9.14 7.07 14.00
CA VAL A 56 -9.06 8.54 14.10
C VAL A 56 -10.46 9.16 13.98
N ASP A 57 -11.31 8.67 13.08
CA ASP A 57 -12.67 9.17 12.94
C ASP A 57 -13.54 8.89 14.16
N ILE A 58 -13.39 7.72 14.80
CA ILE A 58 -14.05 7.47 16.09
C ILE A 58 -13.62 8.52 17.11
N TYR A 59 -12.32 8.77 17.22
CA TYR A 59 -11.75 9.69 18.19
C TYR A 59 -12.17 11.15 17.96
N GLU A 60 -12.20 11.61 16.71
CA GLU A 60 -12.54 13.00 16.38
C GLU A 60 -14.05 13.28 16.48
N ASN A 61 -14.90 12.26 16.33
CA ASN A 61 -16.36 12.41 16.39
C ASN A 61 -16.97 12.06 17.76
N ASP A 62 -16.27 11.32 18.63
CA ASP A 62 -16.73 10.99 19.97
C ASP A 62 -16.34 12.09 20.96
N LEU A 63 -17.16 13.15 21.01
CA LEU A 63 -16.98 14.28 21.93
C LEU A 63 -17.01 13.87 23.41
N GLU A 64 -17.52 12.68 23.75
CA GLU A 64 -17.48 12.21 25.14
C GLU A 64 -16.05 11.92 25.59
N LEU A 65 -15.13 11.63 24.66
CA LEU A 65 -13.71 11.41 24.95
C LEU A 65 -13.00 12.68 25.46
N ALA A 66 -13.58 13.86 25.23
CA ALA A 66 -13.07 15.11 25.76
C ALA A 66 -13.33 15.27 27.27
N PHE A 67 -14.29 14.53 27.84
CA PHE A 67 -14.57 14.60 29.28
C PHE A 67 -13.52 13.85 30.10
N LEU A 68 -13.06 14.48 31.19
CA LEU A 68 -12.04 13.93 32.10
C LEU A 68 -12.43 12.57 32.72
N THR A 69 -13.74 12.30 32.86
CA THR A 69 -14.26 11.04 33.39
C THR A 69 -14.00 9.85 32.48
N ASN A 70 -13.77 10.07 31.18
CA ASN A 70 -13.60 9.02 30.18
C ASN A 70 -12.12 8.71 29.86
N HIS A 71 -11.21 9.02 30.79
CA HIS A 71 -9.77 8.85 30.61
C HIS A 71 -9.37 7.43 30.15
N GLN A 72 -9.96 6.37 30.71
CA GLN A 72 -9.66 5.00 30.28
C GLN A 72 -9.98 4.76 28.79
N LYS A 73 -11.22 5.06 28.36
CA LYS A 73 -11.66 4.89 26.97
C LYS A 73 -10.80 5.72 26.00
N ARG A 74 -10.43 6.92 26.43
CA ARG A 74 -9.56 7.83 25.67
C ARG A 74 -8.14 7.29 25.54
N ASP A 75 -7.58 6.70 26.60
CA ASP A 75 -6.24 6.11 26.60
C ASP A 75 -6.21 4.84 25.74
N GLU A 76 -7.26 4.02 25.78
CA GLU A 76 -7.44 2.84 24.91
C GLU A 76 -7.48 3.22 23.42
N ILE A 77 -8.30 4.22 23.06
CA ILE A 77 -8.37 4.71 21.68
C ILE A 77 -7.04 5.35 21.25
N SER A 78 -6.40 6.11 22.12
CA SER A 78 -5.11 6.74 21.82
C SER A 78 -4.02 5.69 21.56
N LEU A 79 -3.98 4.63 22.37
CA LEU A 79 -3.08 3.49 22.18
C LEU A 79 -3.32 2.81 20.83
N GLU A 80 -4.58 2.63 20.45
CA GLU A 80 -4.93 2.00 19.18
C GLU A 80 -4.52 2.88 17.99
N ILE A 81 -4.71 4.21 18.06
CA ILE A 81 -4.21 5.13 17.05
C ILE A 81 -2.68 5.05 16.95
N LEU A 82 -1.96 5.02 18.07
CA LEU A 82 -0.50 4.89 18.09
C LEU A 82 -0.04 3.59 17.41
N ARG A 83 -0.69 2.46 17.73
CA ARG A 83 -0.40 1.15 17.14
C ARG A 83 -0.63 1.16 15.62
N LEU A 84 -1.77 1.69 15.18
CA LEU A 84 -2.11 1.76 13.75
C LEU A 84 -1.23 2.74 12.98
N PHE A 85 -0.87 3.87 13.60
CA PHE A 85 0.05 4.84 13.03
C PHE A 85 1.46 4.27 12.89
N HIS A 86 1.94 3.51 13.88
CA HIS A 86 3.18 2.74 13.75
C HIS A 86 3.12 1.77 12.57
N ASN A 87 2.04 0.99 12.44
CA ASN A 87 1.90 0.03 11.34
C ASN A 87 1.85 0.69 9.96
N TYR A 88 1.11 1.79 9.85
CA TYR A 88 1.03 2.59 8.63
C TYR A 88 2.40 3.18 8.24
N THR A 89 3.07 3.86 9.16
CA THR A 89 4.40 4.44 8.90
C THR A 89 5.43 3.35 8.61
N ALA A 90 5.41 2.22 9.31
CA ALA A 90 6.30 1.08 9.05
C ALA A 90 6.12 0.52 7.62
N SER A 91 4.89 0.48 7.11
CA SER A 91 4.54 -0.05 5.78
C SER A 91 4.62 0.98 4.64
N SER A 92 4.77 2.27 4.95
CA SER A 92 4.72 3.39 3.99
C SER A 92 5.61 3.21 2.75
N PHE A 93 6.81 2.62 2.87
CA PHE A 93 7.76 2.45 1.76
C PHE A 93 7.75 1.06 1.11
N THR A 94 6.96 0.12 1.64
CA THR A 94 6.99 -1.28 1.19
C THR A 94 6.57 -1.41 -0.27
N LEU A 95 5.54 -0.66 -0.70
CA LEU A 95 5.08 -0.67 -2.09
C LEU A 95 6.13 -0.19 -3.08
N ILE A 96 6.83 0.91 -2.78
CA ILE A 96 7.93 1.40 -3.63
C ILE A 96 9.03 0.34 -3.69
N ARG A 97 9.45 -0.23 -2.56
CA ARG A 97 10.54 -1.22 -2.53
C ARG A 97 10.18 -2.49 -3.29
N HIS A 98 9.00 -3.06 -3.06
CA HIS A 98 8.59 -4.30 -3.72
C HIS A 98 8.38 -4.09 -5.22
N SER A 99 7.79 -2.96 -5.62
CA SER A 99 7.66 -2.62 -7.05
C SER A 99 9.02 -2.40 -7.73
N SER A 100 10.02 -1.83 -7.03
CA SER A 100 11.39 -1.71 -7.54
C SER A 100 12.04 -3.08 -7.76
N ASN A 101 11.90 -4.00 -6.80
CA ASN A 101 12.41 -5.36 -6.94
C ASN A 101 11.73 -6.10 -8.10
N PHE A 102 10.42 -5.94 -8.24
CA PHE A 102 9.67 -6.54 -9.35
C PHE A 102 10.10 -5.96 -10.70
N LYS A 103 10.22 -4.63 -10.80
CA LYS A 103 10.79 -3.94 -11.97
C LYS A 103 12.14 -4.54 -12.37
N ASN A 104 13.06 -4.70 -11.42
CA ASN A 104 14.39 -5.26 -11.67
C ASN A 104 14.33 -6.72 -12.16
N LYS A 105 13.36 -7.50 -11.68
CA LYS A 105 13.15 -8.89 -12.13
C LYS A 105 12.64 -8.97 -13.58
N LEU A 106 11.87 -7.98 -14.02
CA LEU A 106 11.29 -7.92 -15.36
C LEU A 106 12.33 -7.58 -16.43
N ASP A 107 13.38 -6.84 -16.06
CA ASP A 107 14.48 -6.41 -16.93
C ASP A 107 14.00 -5.84 -18.28
N ASN A 108 13.04 -4.91 -18.22
CA ASN A 108 12.42 -4.29 -19.38
C ASN A 108 12.69 -2.77 -19.37
N GLU A 109 13.27 -2.26 -20.45
CA GLU A 109 13.68 -0.85 -20.57
C GLU A 109 12.52 0.14 -20.48
N ASN A 110 11.38 -0.15 -21.11
CA ASN A 110 10.20 0.73 -21.07
C ASN A 110 9.64 0.83 -19.65
N ILE A 111 9.57 -0.31 -18.95
CA ILE A 111 9.12 -0.37 -17.55
C ILE A 111 10.12 0.33 -16.64
N ASN A 112 11.42 0.15 -16.87
CA ASN A 112 12.49 0.81 -16.14
C ASN A 112 12.38 2.34 -16.28
N ALA A 113 12.28 2.84 -17.50
CA ALA A 113 12.18 4.27 -17.79
C ALA A 113 10.91 4.89 -17.18
N PHE A 114 9.76 4.20 -17.30
CA PHE A 114 8.51 4.64 -16.67
C PHE A 114 8.65 4.73 -15.15
N TYR A 115 9.16 3.67 -14.51
CA TYR A 115 9.30 3.59 -13.06
C TYR A 115 10.22 4.67 -12.51
N ASP A 116 11.40 4.84 -13.12
CA ASP A 116 12.41 5.79 -12.64
C ASP A 116 11.91 7.24 -12.77
N LYS A 117 11.14 7.54 -13.82
CA LYS A 117 10.45 8.83 -13.98
C LYS A 117 9.43 9.07 -12.87
N GLU A 118 8.57 8.10 -12.59
CA GLU A 118 7.53 8.26 -11.56
C GLU A 118 8.11 8.33 -10.14
N VAL A 119 9.14 7.54 -9.84
CA VAL A 119 9.85 7.63 -8.54
C VAL A 119 10.55 8.98 -8.39
N LYS A 120 11.12 9.54 -9.45
CA LYS A 120 11.65 10.91 -9.43
C LYS A 120 10.56 11.92 -9.08
N ARG A 121 9.39 11.83 -9.74
CA ARG A 121 8.22 12.68 -9.44
C ARG A 121 7.78 12.55 -7.99
N LEU A 122 7.71 11.33 -7.45
CA LEU A 122 7.37 11.08 -6.05
C LEU A 122 8.37 11.72 -5.08
N ASN A 123 9.67 11.65 -5.36
CA ASN A 123 10.71 12.27 -4.53
C ASN A 123 10.69 13.81 -4.55
N ASP A 124 9.98 14.42 -5.49
CA ASP A 124 9.77 15.87 -5.54
C ASP A 124 8.53 16.32 -4.74
N ILE A 125 7.70 15.38 -4.28
CA ILE A 125 6.56 15.65 -3.40
C ILE A 125 7.05 15.69 -1.95
N GLU A 126 6.75 16.79 -1.26
CA GLU A 126 7.24 17.05 0.09
C GLU A 126 6.73 16.01 1.10
N VAL A 127 5.43 15.68 1.08
CA VAL A 127 4.85 14.68 2.00
C VAL A 127 5.46 13.29 1.82
N VAL A 128 5.80 12.90 0.59
CA VAL A 128 6.42 11.59 0.30
C VAL A 128 7.82 11.52 0.90
N THR A 129 8.58 12.60 0.74
CA THR A 129 9.92 12.68 1.31
C THR A 129 9.87 12.73 2.84
N PHE A 130 8.97 13.51 3.40
CA PHE A 130 8.77 13.62 4.84
C PHE A 130 8.35 12.29 5.48
N MET A 131 7.42 11.56 4.87
CA MET A 131 6.94 10.26 5.38
C MET A 131 8.09 9.23 5.54
N LYS A 132 9.13 9.32 4.69
CA LYS A 132 10.32 8.46 4.79
C LYS A 132 11.06 8.65 6.09
N ASP A 133 11.31 9.91 6.43
CA ASP A 133 12.02 10.25 7.65
C ASP A 133 11.11 10.08 8.87
N LEU A 134 9.80 10.34 8.71
CA LEU A 134 8.81 10.15 9.78
C LEU A 134 8.73 8.69 10.20
N ARG A 135 8.77 7.75 9.24
CA ARG A 135 8.91 6.31 9.54
C ARG A 135 10.14 6.06 10.42
N ASN A 136 11.29 6.63 10.08
CA ASN A 136 12.51 6.45 10.87
C ASN A 136 12.37 7.08 12.27
N TYR A 137 11.75 8.26 12.39
CA TYR A 137 11.45 8.89 13.68
C TYR A 137 10.60 7.97 14.55
N VAL A 138 9.47 7.49 14.01
CA VAL A 138 8.51 6.65 14.73
C VAL A 138 9.14 5.32 15.16
N GLN A 139 9.97 4.71 14.31
CA GLN A 139 10.58 3.42 14.59
C GLN A 139 11.79 3.47 15.54
N HIS A 140 12.53 4.58 15.57
CA HIS A 140 13.83 4.64 16.24
C HIS A 140 13.95 5.74 17.30
N ARG A 141 13.00 6.67 17.39
CA ARG A 141 13.06 7.79 18.34
C ARG A 141 11.88 7.81 19.29
N SER A 142 10.68 8.13 18.81
CA SER A 142 9.50 8.36 19.66
C SER A 142 8.22 8.40 18.83
N PHE A 143 7.08 8.43 19.50
CA PHE A 143 5.80 8.82 18.91
C PHE A 143 5.59 10.33 19.09
N PRO A 144 5.63 11.14 18.02
CA PRO A 144 5.51 12.60 18.12
C PRO A 144 4.05 13.04 18.17
N ILE A 145 3.17 12.26 18.80
CA ILE A 145 1.73 12.53 18.80
C ILE A 145 1.39 13.36 20.04
N THR A 146 0.84 14.56 19.81
CA THR A 146 0.19 15.34 20.87
C THR A 146 -1.22 14.83 21.09
N SER A 147 -1.53 14.51 22.34
CA SER A 147 -2.91 14.31 22.76
C SER A 147 -3.65 15.66 22.77
N GLN A 148 -4.65 15.75 21.89
CA GLN A 148 -5.89 16.50 22.10
C GLN A 148 -5.76 18.02 21.96
N ARG A 149 -5.86 18.52 20.72
CA ARG A 149 -6.40 19.87 20.55
C ARG A 149 -7.91 19.77 20.71
N PHE A 150 -8.40 20.17 21.88
CA PHE A 150 -9.81 20.47 22.10
C PHE A 150 -10.02 21.97 21.84
N SER A 151 -10.86 22.30 20.87
CA SER A 151 -11.23 23.69 20.62
C SER A 151 -12.73 23.87 20.75
N VAL A 152 -13.13 24.96 21.37
CA VAL A 152 -14.53 25.37 21.50
C VAL A 152 -14.67 26.69 20.75
N LYS A 153 -15.42 26.68 19.64
CA LYS A 153 -15.70 27.87 18.84
C LYS A 153 -17.15 28.28 19.01
N MET A 154 -17.40 29.56 19.29
CA MET A 154 -18.75 30.10 19.21
C MET A 154 -19.16 30.21 17.73
N ILE A 155 -20.28 29.63 17.36
CA ILE A 155 -20.89 29.80 16.06
C ILE A 155 -21.54 31.19 16.05
N GLU A 156 -20.92 32.13 15.34
CA GLU A 156 -21.34 33.53 15.25
C GLU A 156 -22.85 33.65 14.94
N GLY A 157 -23.53 34.53 15.66
CA GLY A 157 -24.95 34.81 15.46
C GLY A 157 -25.92 33.74 15.96
N THR A 158 -25.45 32.61 16.51
CA THR A 158 -26.33 31.52 16.98
C THR A 158 -26.33 31.30 18.49
N GLY A 159 -25.32 31.82 19.20
CA GLY A 159 -25.13 31.54 20.63
C GLY A 159 -24.74 30.09 20.95
N ARG A 160 -24.44 29.27 19.93
CA ARG A 160 -24.05 27.86 20.06
C ARG A 160 -22.52 27.72 20.02
N TYR A 161 -22.02 26.66 20.64
CA TYR A 161 -20.61 26.29 20.60
C TYR A 161 -20.41 25.05 19.72
N GLU A 162 -19.37 25.06 18.89
CA GLU A 162 -18.84 23.92 18.17
C GLU A 162 -17.61 23.41 18.92
N MET A 163 -17.59 22.12 19.22
CA MET A 163 -16.46 21.45 19.85
C MET A 163 -15.73 20.62 18.80
N GLU A 164 -14.42 20.78 18.72
CA GLU A 164 -13.56 20.05 17.79
C GLU A 164 -12.44 19.36 18.56
N GLN A 165 -12.29 18.06 18.32
CA GLN A 165 -11.21 17.22 18.84
C GLN A 165 -10.37 16.73 17.67
N LYS A 166 -9.08 17.05 17.67
CA LYS A 166 -8.12 16.61 16.64
C LYS A 166 -6.95 15.88 17.24
N ILE A 167 -6.44 14.91 16.48
CA ILE A 167 -5.17 14.25 16.76
C ILE A 167 -4.11 14.69 15.76
N SER A 168 -2.99 15.18 16.29
CA SER A 168 -1.95 15.81 15.49
C SER A 168 -0.57 15.41 15.98
N LEU A 169 0.39 15.45 15.07
CA LEU A 169 1.81 15.37 15.40
C LEU A 169 2.28 16.72 15.92
N ASN A 170 3.06 16.70 17.00
CA ASN A 170 3.63 17.89 17.60
C ASN A 170 4.75 18.46 16.71
N LEU A 171 4.48 19.58 16.04
CA LEU A 171 5.45 20.19 15.14
C LEU A 171 6.72 20.63 15.89
N GLN A 172 6.57 21.17 17.11
CA GLN A 172 7.72 21.61 17.91
C GLN A 172 8.61 20.44 18.31
N GLU A 173 8.03 19.32 18.74
CA GLU A 173 8.78 18.10 19.05
C GLU A 173 9.50 17.58 17.80
N LEU A 174 8.80 17.51 16.66
CA LEU A 174 9.40 17.09 15.39
C LEU A 174 10.60 17.97 15.03
N LEU A 175 10.50 19.29 15.16
CA LEU A 175 11.59 20.23 14.86
C LEU A 175 12.86 20.01 15.72
N THR A 176 12.77 19.31 16.84
CA THR A 176 13.93 19.00 17.71
C THR A 176 14.78 17.80 17.24
N TRP A 177 14.40 17.09 16.18
CA TRP A 177 15.19 15.95 15.69
C TRP A 177 16.15 16.34 14.57
N ASP A 178 17.43 16.06 14.74
CA ASP A 178 18.43 16.36 13.72
C ASP A 178 18.45 15.36 12.55
N GLY A 179 17.77 14.22 12.69
CA GLY A 179 17.76 13.12 11.71
C GLY A 179 16.92 13.37 10.44
N TRP A 180 16.17 14.48 10.37
CA TRP A 180 15.49 14.87 9.13
C TRP A 180 16.49 15.22 8.02
N ILE A 181 16.23 14.74 6.80
CA ILE A 181 16.99 15.21 5.63
C ILE A 181 16.58 16.63 5.25
N SER A 182 17.38 17.33 4.44
CA SER A 182 17.17 18.73 4.09
C SER A 182 15.78 19.05 3.54
N LYS A 183 15.22 18.16 2.70
CA LYS A 183 13.86 18.30 2.15
C LYS A 183 12.79 18.21 3.26
N SER A 184 12.87 17.21 4.13
CA SER A 184 11.95 17.05 5.27
C SER A 184 12.06 18.21 6.27
N LYS A 185 13.28 18.71 6.53
CA LYS A 185 13.50 19.92 7.35
C LYS A 185 12.81 21.15 6.75
N LYS A 186 12.89 21.31 5.43
CA LYS A 186 12.24 22.42 4.72
C LYS A 186 10.72 22.31 4.82
N TYR A 187 10.16 21.12 4.61
CA TYR A 187 8.73 20.85 4.79
C TYR A 187 8.27 21.18 6.21
N LEU A 188 8.94 20.66 7.24
CA LEU A 188 8.57 20.96 8.64
C LEU A 188 8.60 22.46 8.95
N LYS A 189 9.60 23.19 8.43
CA LYS A 189 9.71 24.64 8.63
C LYS A 189 8.68 25.48 7.86
N SER A 190 8.03 24.92 6.84
CA SER A 190 6.98 25.63 6.10
C SER A 190 5.62 25.57 6.80
N LEU A 191 5.45 24.61 7.72
CA LEU A 191 4.22 24.41 8.49
C LEU A 191 4.08 25.45 9.61
N LYS A 192 2.85 25.88 9.85
CA LYS A 192 2.51 26.89 10.87
C LYS A 192 1.90 26.32 12.15
N ASP A 193 1.36 25.11 12.08
CA ASP A 193 0.67 24.44 13.18
C ASP A 193 1.04 22.94 13.18
N ASN A 194 0.59 22.23 14.19
CA ASN A 194 0.70 20.77 14.31
C ASN A 194 0.11 20.05 13.09
N ILE A 195 0.59 18.84 12.85
CA ILE A 195 0.28 18.09 11.63
C ILE A 195 -0.85 17.11 11.91
N GLU A 196 -2.04 17.35 11.39
CA GLU A 196 -3.14 16.39 11.53
C GLU A 196 -2.78 15.05 10.89
N ILE A 197 -2.99 13.95 11.62
CA ILE A 197 -2.58 12.61 11.20
C ILE A 197 -3.34 12.19 9.93
N LYS A 198 -4.66 12.38 9.91
CA LYS A 198 -5.51 11.88 8.83
C LYS A 198 -5.19 12.56 7.48
N PRO A 199 -5.12 13.90 7.36
CA PRO A 199 -4.71 14.55 6.10
C PRO A 199 -3.31 14.16 5.66
N LEU A 200 -2.34 14.12 6.58
CA LEU A 200 -0.95 13.71 6.28
C LEU A 200 -0.88 12.31 5.66
N CYS A 201 -1.49 11.33 6.33
CA CYS A 201 -1.51 9.95 5.86
C CYS A 201 -2.29 9.81 4.55
N LYS A 202 -3.39 10.57 4.40
CA LYS A 202 -4.20 10.53 3.17
C LYS A 202 -3.40 11.03 1.96
N GLU A 203 -2.73 12.18 2.08
CA GLU A 203 -1.94 12.75 0.99
C GLU A 203 -0.81 11.82 0.56
N TYR A 204 -0.12 11.20 1.52
CA TYR A 204 0.89 10.18 1.21
C TYR A 204 0.26 8.96 0.51
N TYR A 205 -0.80 8.40 1.09
CA TYR A 205 -1.50 7.24 0.58
C TYR A 205 -1.93 7.42 -0.88
N GLU A 206 -2.58 8.54 -1.20
CA GLU A 206 -3.07 8.84 -2.55
C GLU A 206 -1.93 8.90 -3.58
N ASN A 207 -0.79 9.50 -3.21
CA ASN A 207 0.37 9.56 -4.09
C ASN A 207 0.98 8.18 -4.37
N ILE A 208 1.10 7.33 -3.33
CA ILE A 208 1.67 5.99 -3.47
C ILE A 208 0.73 5.04 -4.23
N VAL A 209 -0.57 5.06 -3.94
CA VAL A 209 -1.55 4.22 -4.63
C VAL A 209 -1.67 4.63 -6.10
N LYS A 210 -1.74 5.94 -6.40
CA LYS A 210 -1.76 6.42 -7.79
C LYS A 210 -0.55 5.93 -8.58
N PHE A 211 0.64 6.07 -8.00
CA PHE A 211 1.87 5.53 -8.61
C PHE A 211 1.76 4.02 -8.85
N ASN A 212 1.32 3.26 -7.85
CA ASN A 212 1.30 1.81 -7.92
C ASN A 212 0.31 1.30 -9.00
N ILE A 213 -0.87 1.93 -9.10
CA ILE A 213 -1.84 1.67 -10.18
C ILE A 213 -1.20 1.93 -11.55
N SER A 214 -0.63 3.13 -11.75
CA SER A 214 -0.03 3.48 -13.05
C SER A 214 1.15 2.57 -13.42
N PHE A 215 1.93 2.12 -12.44
CA PHE A 215 2.99 1.13 -12.67
C PHE A 215 2.44 -0.22 -13.12
N PHE A 216 1.38 -0.72 -12.49
CA PHE A 216 0.75 -1.97 -12.91
C PHE A 216 0.11 -1.87 -14.29
N ASP A 217 -0.54 -0.76 -14.62
CA ASP A 217 -1.10 -0.53 -15.95
C ASP A 217 -0.01 -0.56 -17.02
N ASN A 218 1.15 0.05 -16.74
CA ASN A 218 2.30 0.01 -17.63
C ASN A 218 2.84 -1.42 -17.80
N VAL A 219 2.98 -2.19 -16.71
CA VAL A 219 3.41 -3.60 -16.78
C VAL A 219 2.41 -4.44 -17.59
N ASN A 220 1.11 -4.28 -17.35
CA ASN A 220 0.07 -5.00 -18.09
C ASN A 220 0.10 -4.71 -19.59
N LYS A 221 0.37 -3.46 -19.95
CA LYS A 221 0.49 -3.04 -21.35
C LYS A 221 1.72 -3.66 -22.03
N GLU A 222 2.89 -3.62 -21.39
CA GLU A 222 4.13 -4.15 -21.95
C GLU A 222 4.13 -5.69 -22.08
N TYR A 223 3.34 -6.39 -21.25
CA TYR A 223 3.23 -7.86 -21.26
C TYR A 223 1.85 -8.37 -21.71
N GLU A 224 1.09 -7.57 -22.44
CA GLU A 224 -0.28 -7.92 -22.83
C GLU A 224 -0.33 -9.25 -23.62
N SER A 225 0.63 -9.49 -24.50
CA SER A 225 0.72 -10.72 -25.29
C SER A 225 0.98 -11.96 -24.42
N ASP A 226 1.90 -11.87 -23.47
CA ASP A 226 2.25 -12.95 -22.54
C ASP A 226 1.05 -13.30 -21.65
N ILE A 227 0.26 -12.30 -21.24
CA ILE A 227 -0.97 -12.49 -20.46
C ILE A 227 -2.08 -13.14 -21.32
N LYS A 228 -2.23 -12.72 -22.59
CA LYS A 228 -3.20 -13.33 -23.52
C LYS A 228 -2.86 -14.78 -23.83
N GLU A 229 -1.59 -15.12 -23.99
CA GLU A 229 -1.13 -16.50 -24.18
C GLU A 229 -1.52 -17.38 -22.99
N LEU A 230 -1.24 -16.94 -21.76
CA LEU A 230 -1.63 -17.66 -20.56
C LEU A 230 -3.15 -17.89 -20.50
N LYS A 231 -3.96 -16.86 -20.79
CA LYS A 231 -5.42 -16.99 -20.75
C LYS A 231 -5.92 -18.05 -21.73
N LYS A 232 -5.41 -18.04 -22.96
CA LYS A 232 -5.74 -19.08 -23.96
C LYS A 232 -5.33 -20.48 -23.48
N PHE A 233 -4.17 -20.60 -22.84
CA PHE A 233 -3.71 -21.87 -22.27
C PHE A 233 -4.64 -22.35 -21.15
N GLN A 234 -5.09 -21.45 -20.26
CA GLN A 234 -6.02 -21.76 -19.18
C GLN A 234 -7.40 -22.16 -19.71
N GLU A 235 -7.90 -21.49 -20.75
CA GLU A 235 -9.15 -21.84 -21.43
C GLU A 235 -9.06 -23.26 -22.01
N HIS A 236 -8.00 -23.55 -22.76
CA HIS A 236 -7.76 -24.89 -23.31
C HIS A 236 -7.66 -25.96 -22.22
N LEU A 237 -6.97 -25.67 -21.12
CA LEU A 237 -6.86 -26.60 -20.00
C LEU A 237 -8.23 -26.88 -19.34
N ASN A 238 -9.05 -25.85 -19.19
CA ASN A 238 -10.41 -25.98 -18.64
C ASN A 238 -11.35 -26.77 -19.58
N GLU A 239 -11.14 -26.72 -20.90
CA GLU A 239 -11.88 -27.55 -21.86
C GLU A 239 -11.49 -29.03 -21.75
N LEU A 240 -10.18 -29.32 -21.60
CA LEU A 240 -9.67 -30.68 -21.45
C LEU A 240 -10.00 -31.30 -20.09
N TYR A 241 -9.98 -30.48 -19.03
CA TYR A 241 -10.16 -30.89 -17.65
C TYR A 241 -11.09 -29.90 -16.94
N PRO A 242 -12.41 -29.97 -17.21
CA PRO A 242 -13.36 -29.03 -16.63
C PRO A 242 -13.37 -29.15 -15.10
N PRO A 243 -13.48 -28.01 -14.37
CA PRO A 243 -13.62 -28.05 -12.93
C PRO A 243 -14.87 -28.85 -12.56
N PRO A 244 -14.86 -29.59 -11.45
CA PRO A 244 -16.03 -30.33 -11.01
C PRO A 244 -17.21 -29.37 -10.88
N SER A 245 -18.35 -29.71 -11.48
CA SER A 245 -19.59 -28.96 -11.36
C SER A 245 -19.87 -28.74 -9.88
N ARG A 246 -20.00 -27.47 -9.46
CA ARG A 246 -20.46 -27.16 -8.11
C ARG A 246 -21.88 -27.71 -7.97
N VAL A 247 -22.03 -28.77 -7.16
CA VAL A 247 -23.32 -29.31 -6.71
C VAL A 247 -23.89 -28.40 -5.63
#